data_AF-J9G670-F1
#
_entry.id   AF-J9G670-F1
#
_cell.length_a   1.000
_cell.length_b   1.000
_cell.length_c   1.000
_cell.angle_alpha   90.00
_cell.angle_beta   90.00
_cell.angle_gamma   90.00
#
_symmetry.space_group_name_H-M   'P 1'
#
loop_
_entity.id
_entity.type
_entity.pdbx_description
1 polymer ?
#
loop_
_entity_poly.entity_id
_entity_poly.type
_entity_poly.pdbx_seq_one_letter_code
_entity_poly.pdbx_strand_id
1 'polypeptide(L)'
;MNKLKTLAVLTLSIATLGTVYAAPEITTDTTTEAVPARLALDRIIAVVNNDVITERELQERTHAVAINLRRQNIQLPEMDKLRRQVLERLISEKTIMQRARETGI
;
A
#
# COMPACT_ATOMS: atom_id res chain seq x y z
N MET A 1 26.28 30.84 -2.51
CA MET A 1 26.81 31.89 -3.42
C MET A 1 26.32 31.56 -4.81
N ASN A 2 25.11 32.03 -5.15
CA ASN A 2 24.92 33.17 -6.05
C ASN A 2 25.48 32.84 -7.45
N LYS A 3 24.68 32.78 -8.52
CA LYS A 3 23.73 33.82 -8.91
C LYS A 3 22.62 33.28 -9.81
N LEU A 4 21.38 33.63 -9.46
CA LEU A 4 20.33 33.98 -10.42
C LEU A 4 20.95 34.78 -11.58
N LYS A 5 20.80 34.27 -12.79
CA LYS A 5 20.86 35.06 -14.02
C LYS A 5 19.48 34.93 -14.66
N THR A 6 18.60 35.90 -14.40
CA THR A 6 18.23 36.97 -15.35
C THR A 6 17.79 36.43 -16.72
N LEU A 7 16.49 36.42 -17.06
CA LEU A 7 15.58 37.55 -17.35
C LEU A 7 15.69 38.01 -18.82
N ALA A 8 14.51 38.10 -19.45
CA ALA A 8 14.19 38.61 -20.80
C ALA A 8 14.76 37.77 -21.97
N VAL A 9 13.98 37.44 -22.99
CA VAL A 9 13.52 38.33 -24.09
C VAL A 9 12.42 37.52 -24.83
N LEU A 10 11.15 37.95 -24.88
CA LEU A 10 10.58 38.96 -25.78
C LEU A 10 10.79 38.67 -27.27
N THR A 11 9.84 38.00 -27.93
CA THR A 11 9.47 38.38 -29.31
C THR A 11 7.98 38.12 -29.58
N LEU A 12 7.32 39.24 -29.85
CA LEU A 12 5.95 39.49 -30.25
C LEU A 12 5.83 39.40 -31.79
N SER A 13 4.77 38.79 -32.32
CA SER A 13 4.29 38.91 -33.73
C SER A 13 2.86 38.35 -33.77
N ILE A 14 1.79 39.13 -33.55
CA ILE A 14 1.04 40.01 -34.48
C ILE A 14 0.40 39.29 -35.69
N ALA A 15 -0.91 39.08 -35.55
CA ALA A 15 -2.02 39.21 -36.50
C ALA A 15 -1.95 38.59 -37.90
N THR A 16 -2.81 37.59 -38.11
CA THR A 16 -3.54 37.41 -39.37
C THR A 16 -5.03 37.27 -39.07
N LEU A 17 -5.84 38.17 -39.62
CA LEU A 17 -7.30 38.15 -39.56
C LEU A 17 -7.85 36.99 -40.40
N GLY A 18 -8.81 36.25 -39.85
CA GLY A 18 -9.64 35.29 -40.57
C GLY A 18 -10.90 35.02 -39.75
N THR A 19 -12.03 35.60 -40.17
CA THR A 19 -13.34 35.45 -39.55
C THR A 19 -14.05 34.19 -40.05
N VAL A 20 -14.85 33.63 -39.13
CA VAL A 20 -16.01 32.71 -39.33
C VAL A 20 -15.73 31.20 -39.42
N TYR A 21 -15.97 30.49 -38.31
CA TYR A 21 -17.03 29.47 -38.23
C TYR A 21 -17.33 29.14 -36.77
N ALA A 22 -18.62 29.08 -36.44
CA ALA A 22 -19.12 28.73 -35.11
C ALA A 22 -18.66 27.33 -34.69
N ALA A 23 -18.07 27.22 -33.50
CA ALA A 23 -17.81 25.96 -32.82
C ALA A 23 -18.33 26.09 -31.37
N PRO A 24 -19.01 25.07 -30.84
CA PRO A 24 -19.64 25.16 -29.53
C PRO A 24 -18.59 25.38 -28.45
N GLU A 25 -18.90 26.26 -27.51
CA GLU A 25 -18.15 26.48 -26.28
C GLU A 25 -18.17 25.16 -25.48
N ILE A 26 -17.17 24.31 -25.72
CA ILE A 26 -16.80 23.28 -24.76
C ILE A 26 -16.07 24.03 -23.66
N THR A 27 -16.84 24.60 -22.74
CA THR A 27 -16.33 24.98 -21.43
C THR A 27 -15.73 23.73 -20.83
N THR A 28 -14.41 23.62 -20.92
CA THR A 28 -13.62 22.65 -20.17
C THR A 28 -13.65 23.08 -18.71
N ASP A 29 -14.81 22.90 -18.08
CA ASP A 29 -14.87 22.72 -16.65
C ASP A 29 -14.05 21.48 -16.36
N THR A 30 -12.84 21.73 -15.85
CA THR A 30 -11.95 20.73 -15.30
C THR A 30 -12.61 20.23 -14.01
N THR A 31 -13.65 19.41 -14.18
CA THR A 31 -14.16 18.56 -13.11
C THR A 31 -13.03 17.58 -12.81
N THR A 32 -12.31 17.87 -11.75
CA THR A 32 -11.34 16.96 -11.13
C THR A 32 -12.13 15.74 -10.66
N GLU A 33 -12.26 14.76 -11.56
CA GLU A 33 -12.78 13.45 -11.24
C GLU A 33 -11.78 12.82 -10.28
N ALA A 34 -12.17 12.76 -9.01
CA ALA A 34 -11.38 12.13 -7.96
C ALA A 34 -11.19 10.66 -8.33
N VAL A 35 -10.00 10.32 -8.84
CA VAL A 35 -9.58 8.94 -9.07
C VAL A 35 -9.74 8.21 -7.73
N PRO A 36 -10.62 7.20 -7.62
CA PRO A 36 -10.79 6.48 -6.38
C PRO A 36 -9.42 5.89 -6.00
N ALA A 37 -8.94 6.24 -4.80
CA ALA A 37 -7.69 5.71 -4.28
C ALA A 37 -7.77 4.19 -4.35
N ARG A 38 -6.87 3.58 -5.15
CA ARG A 38 -6.81 2.12 -5.30
C ARG A 38 -6.52 1.54 -3.92
N LEU A 39 -7.50 0.86 -3.31
CA LEU A 39 -7.28 0.17 -2.05
C LEU A 39 -6.20 -0.89 -2.27
N ALA A 40 -5.13 -0.83 -1.48
CA ALA A 40 -4.09 -1.85 -1.51
C ALA A 40 -4.68 -3.16 -0.98
N LEU A 41 -4.79 -4.17 -1.86
CA LEU A 41 -5.24 -5.51 -1.47
C LEU A 41 -4.11 -6.23 -0.73
N ASP A 42 -4.46 -6.88 0.38
CA ASP A 42 -3.53 -7.74 1.10
C ASP A 42 -3.29 -9.04 0.36
N ARG A 43 -2.02 -9.45 0.34
CA ARG A 43 -1.61 -10.74 -0.22
C ARG A 43 -1.94 -11.86 0.76
N ILE A 44 -2.52 -12.93 0.23
CA ILE A 44 -2.69 -14.21 0.94
C ILE A 44 -1.39 -15.00 0.84
N ILE A 45 -0.89 -15.48 1.98
CA ILE A 45 0.33 -16.29 2.04
C ILE A 45 0.07 -17.76 2.33
N ALA A 46 -1.04 -18.07 3.01
CA ALA A 46 -1.40 -19.41 3.41
C ALA A 46 -2.92 -19.53 3.62
N VAL A 47 -3.45 -20.72 3.35
CA VAL A 47 -4.85 -21.10 3.60
C VAL A 47 -4.83 -22.29 4.55
N VAL A 48 -5.57 -22.19 5.65
CA VAL A 48 -5.62 -23.20 6.71
C VAL A 48 -7.08 -23.61 6.89
N ASN A 49 -7.43 -24.77 6.33
CA ASN A 49 -8.81 -25.26 6.27
C ASN A 49 -9.76 -24.21 5.68
N ASN A 50 -10.51 -23.49 6.52
CA ASN A 50 -11.47 -22.47 6.14
C ASN A 50 -11.01 -21.04 6.48
N ASP A 51 -9.86 -20.87 7.14
CA ASP A 51 -9.28 -19.58 7.50
C ASP A 51 -8.11 -19.22 6.58
N VAL A 52 -7.82 -17.92 6.46
CA VAL A 52 -6.74 -17.40 5.60
C VAL A 52 -5.74 -16.61 6.44
N ILE A 53 -4.45 -16.74 6.13
CA ILE A 53 -3.38 -15.90 6.71
C ILE A 53 -2.92 -14.91 5.65
N THR A 54 -2.95 -13.62 5.98
CA THR A 54 -2.48 -12.53 5.12
C THR A 54 -1.03 -12.15 5.40
N GLU A 55 -0.38 -11.49 4.44
CA GLU A 55 0.97 -10.94 4.62
C GLU A 55 1.03 -9.95 5.80
N ARG A 56 0.02 -9.07 5.91
CA ARG A 56 -0.04 -8.09 7.00
C ARG A 56 -0.13 -8.77 8.36
N GLU A 57 -0.98 -9.79 8.50
CA GLU A 57 -1.13 -10.55 9.75
C GLU A 57 0.20 -11.22 10.15
N LEU A 58 0.90 -11.85 9.19
CA LEU A 58 2.20 -12.45 9.47
C LEU A 58 3.24 -11.40 9.88
N GLN A 59 3.26 -10.26 9.22
CA GLN A 59 4.20 -9.18 9.52
C GLN A 59 3.96 -8.60 10.92
N GLU A 60 2.71 -8.32 11.28
CA GLU A 60 2.32 -7.84 12.60
C GLU A 60 2.74 -8.81 13.71
N ARG A 61 2.47 -10.10 13.51
CA ARG A 61 2.83 -11.16 14.46
C ARG A 61 4.33 -11.33 14.58
N THR A 62 5.05 -11.28 13.46
CA THR A 62 6.52 -11.34 13.44
C THR A 62 7.13 -10.17 14.19
N HIS A 63 6.58 -8.97 14.00
CA HIS A 63 7.04 -7.77 14.71
C HIS A 63 6.79 -7.87 16.22
N ALA A 64 5.60 -8.32 16.63
CA ALA A 64 5.28 -8.54 18.04
C ALA A 64 6.23 -9.56 18.69
N VAL A 65 6.49 -10.69 18.02
CA VAL A 65 7.44 -11.70 18.53
C VAL A 65 8.86 -11.13 18.60
N ALA A 66 9.30 -10.38 17.59
CA ALA A 66 10.62 -9.74 17.60
C ALA A 66 10.79 -8.77 18.78
N ILE A 67 9.77 -7.96 19.09
CA ILE A 67 9.76 -7.10 20.28
C ILE A 67 9.88 -7.94 21.55
N ASN A 68 9.09 -9.01 21.67
CA ASN A 68 9.12 -9.89 22.85
C ASN A 68 10.49 -10.56 23.03
N LEU A 69 11.15 -11.00 21.95
CA LEU A 69 12.49 -11.58 22.01
C LEU A 69 13.54 -10.56 22.46
N ARG A 70 13.47 -9.33 21.92
CA ARG A 70 14.33 -8.23 22.36
C ARG A 70 14.14 -7.92 23.84
N ARG A 71 12.89 -7.91 24.33
CA ARG A 71 12.58 -7.70 25.76
C ARG A 71 13.09 -8.82 26.67
N GLN A 72 13.10 -10.05 26.17
CA GLN A 72 13.64 -11.21 26.88
C GLN A 72 15.17 -11.31 26.79
N ASN A 73 15.83 -10.35 26.13
CA ASN A 73 17.27 -10.33 25.89
C ASN A 73 17.78 -11.60 25.16
N ILE A 74 16.92 -12.21 24.33
CA ILE A 74 17.25 -13.37 23.51
C ILE A 74 17.78 -12.86 22.17
N GLN A 75 18.86 -13.48 21.68
CA GLN A 75 19.40 -13.15 20.36
C GLN A 75 18.35 -13.41 19.28
N LEU A 76 18.08 -12.38 18.48
CA LEU A 76 17.06 -12.44 17.44
C LEU A 76 17.57 -13.33 16.30
N PRO A 77 16.87 -14.42 15.94
CA PRO A 77 17.27 -15.26 14.83
C PRO A 77 17.12 -14.50 13.51
N GLU A 78 17.71 -15.04 12.44
CA GLU A 78 17.54 -14.55 11.07
C GLU A 78 16.06 -14.29 10.76
N MET A 79 15.75 -13.14 10.15
CA MET A 79 14.37 -12.70 9.90
C MET A 79 13.56 -13.70 9.09
N ASP A 80 14.19 -14.40 8.14
CA ASP A 80 13.51 -15.43 7.36
C ASP A 80 13.17 -16.67 8.18
N LYS A 81 14.03 -17.04 9.14
CA LYS A 81 13.75 -18.14 10.08
C LYS A 81 12.65 -17.75 11.04
N LEU A 82 12.71 -16.53 11.59
CA LEU A 82 11.69 -16.02 12.49
C LEU A 82 10.32 -15.98 11.82
N ARG A 83 10.25 -15.42 10.60
CA ARG A 83 9.00 -15.34 9.83
C ARG A 83 8.39 -16.72 9.60
N ARG A 84 9.21 -17.71 9.21
CA ARG A 84 8.72 -19.10 9.05
C ARG A 84 8.19 -19.67 10.36
N GLN A 85 8.94 -19.53 11.46
CA GLN A 85 8.50 -20.02 12.77
C GLN A 85 7.18 -19.38 13.23
N VAL A 86 7.02 -18.08 13.00
CA VAL A 86 5.78 -17.36 13.32
C VAL A 86 4.63 -17.85 12.43
N LEU A 87 4.87 -18.09 11.14
CA LEU A 87 3.86 -18.64 10.25
C LEU A 87 3.37 -20.02 10.73
N GLU A 88 4.28 -20.94 11.05
CA GLU A 88 3.93 -22.26 11.60
C GLU A 88 3.10 -22.16 12.89
N ARG A 89 3.47 -21.21 13.75
CA ARG A 89 2.72 -20.93 14.98
C ARG A 89 1.31 -20.44 14.67
N LEU A 90 1.15 -19.50 13.73
CA LEU A 90 -0.16 -18.97 13.33
C LEU A 90 -1.06 -20.04 12.72
N ILE A 91 -0.50 -20.94 11.90
CA ILE A 91 -1.24 -22.07 11.34
C ILE A 91 -1.78 -22.94 12.48
N SER A 92 -0.90 -23.33 13.42
CA SER A 92 -1.28 -24.16 14.56
C SER A 92 -2.36 -23.50 15.42
N GLU A 93 -2.23 -22.19 15.70
CA GLU A 93 -3.21 -21.43 16.46
C GLU A 93 -4.56 -21.37 15.75
N LYS A 94 -4.59 -21.10 14.44
CA LYS A 94 -5.84 -21.09 13.67
C LYS A 94 -6.50 -22.46 13.65
N THR A 95 -5.74 -23.54 13.46
CA THR A 95 -6.29 -24.91 13.52
C THR A 95 -6.91 -25.22 14.88
N ILE A 96 -6.26 -24.85 15.99
CA ILE A 96 -6.80 -25.06 17.33
C ILE A 96 -8.07 -24.23 17.54
N MET A 97 -8.04 -22.94 17.17
CA MET A 97 -9.19 -22.06 17.29
C MET A 97 -10.37 -22.53 16.44
N GLN A 98 -10.10 -23.04 15.24
CA GLN A 98 -11.14 -23.61 14.38
C GLN A 98 -11.74 -24.87 15.00
N ARG A 99 -10.89 -25.80 15.48
CA ARG A 99 -11.39 -26.99 16.16
C ARG A 99 -12.23 -26.63 17.38
N ALA A 100 -11.80 -25.66 18.18
CA ALA A 100 -12.57 -25.18 19.33
C ALA A 100 -13.97 -24.71 18.89
N ARG A 101 -14.05 -23.88 17.84
CA ARG A 101 -15.32 -23.43 17.24
C ARG A 101 -16.17 -24.59 16.73
N GLU A 102 -15.58 -25.60 16.08
CA GLU A 102 -16.27 -26.79 15.57
C GLU A 102 -16.83 -27.67 16.70
N THR A 103 -16.09 -27.77 17.81
CA THR A 103 -16.49 -28.55 18.99
C THR A 103 -17.37 -27.78 19.98
N GLY A 104 -17.59 -26.48 19.74
CA GLY A 104 -18.46 -25.64 20.58
C GLY A 104 -17.88 -25.29 21.95
N ILE A 105 -16.54 -25.27 22.10
CA ILE A 105 -15.83 -24.88 23.34
C ILE A 105 -15.07 -23.57 23.17
#